data_AF-A0AAE3DT16-F1
#
_entry.id   AF-A0AAE3DT16-F1
#
_cell.length_a   1.000
_cell.length_b   1.000
_cell.length_c   1.000
_cell.angle_alpha   90.00
_cell.angle_beta   90.00
_cell.angle_gamma   90.00
#
_symmetry.space_group_name_H-M   'P 1'
#
loop_
_entity.id
_entity.type
_entity.pdbx_description
1 polymer ?
#
loop_
_entity_poly.entity_id
_entity_poly.type
_entity_poly.pdbx_seq_one_letter_code
_entity_poly.pdbx_strand_id
1 'polypeptide(L)'
;MKCGKCSASCPSFNEMDIKPHQFVSYVLRDDIESLVQSKSLWKCLSCFACVERCPRDVKPGKLIDAARQIVEREKGGNYLSPDEIPSLLDPELPQQLLVSAFRRYRR
;
A
#
# COMPACT_ATOMS: atom_id res chain seq x y z
N MET A 1 19.36 17.41 -5.98
CA MET A 1 19.34 17.44 -4.50
C MET A 1 17.96 17.00 -4.01
N LYS A 2 17.86 16.10 -3.00
CA LYS A 2 16.58 15.66 -2.41
C LYS A 2 16.37 16.38 -1.07
N CYS A 3 15.23 17.05 -0.86
CA CYS A 3 15.02 17.91 0.32
C CYS A 3 14.53 17.19 1.59
N GLY A 4 14.06 15.94 1.50
CA GLY A 4 13.66 15.14 2.67
C GLY A 4 12.35 15.54 3.38
N LYS A 5 11.69 16.64 2.99
CA LYS A 5 10.51 17.18 3.72
C LYS A 5 9.32 16.23 3.83
N CYS A 6 9.12 15.38 2.81
CA CYS A 6 8.10 14.33 2.84
C CYS A 6 8.38 13.27 3.93
N SER A 7 9.64 12.94 4.18
CA SER A 7 10.03 12.01 5.25
C SER A 7 9.89 12.65 6.63
N ALA A 8 10.30 13.91 6.78
CA ALA A 8 10.10 14.64 8.03
C ALA A 8 8.61 14.82 8.41
N SER A 9 7.71 14.85 7.43
CA SER A 9 6.26 14.98 7.65
C SER A 9 5.54 13.65 7.82
N CYS A 10 6.22 12.51 7.66
CA CYS A 10 5.59 11.20 7.65
C CYS A 10 5.48 10.65 9.08
N PRO A 11 4.26 10.38 9.60
CA PRO A 11 4.09 9.82 10.94
C PRO A 11 4.71 8.42 11.08
N SER A 12 4.63 7.62 10.02
CA SER A 12 5.14 6.23 9.99
C SER A 12 6.59 6.13 9.54
N PHE A 13 7.35 7.23 9.54
CA PHE A 13 8.71 7.28 9.03
C PHE A 13 9.61 6.18 9.62
N ASN A 14 9.52 5.92 10.93
CA ASN A 14 10.37 4.96 11.62
C ASN A 14 10.06 3.49 11.25
N GLU A 15 8.85 3.21 10.79
CA GLU A 15 8.42 1.85 10.42
C GLU A 15 8.71 1.50 8.95
N MET A 16 9.13 2.47 8.15
CA MET A 16 9.44 2.32 6.73
C MET A 16 10.91 1.96 6.51
N ASP A 17 11.18 0.92 5.74
CA ASP A 17 12.51 0.56 5.20
C ASP A 17 12.93 1.47 4.02
N ILE A 18 12.00 1.79 3.11
CA ILE A 18 12.17 2.79 2.06
C ILE A 18 11.44 4.06 2.48
N LYS A 19 12.16 5.16 2.62
CA LYS A 19 11.59 6.41 3.14
C LYS A 19 10.87 7.20 2.04
N PRO A 20 9.88 8.05 2.38
CA PRO A 20 9.12 8.82 1.39
C PRO A 20 9.94 9.67 0.42
N HIS A 21 11.09 10.21 0.84
CA HIS A 21 11.96 10.98 -0.07
C HIS A 21 12.71 10.12 -1.10
N GLN A 22 12.69 8.80 -0.93
CA GLN A 22 13.34 7.83 -1.81
C GLN A 22 12.38 7.26 -2.87
N PHE A 23 11.07 7.26 -2.64
CA PHE A 23 10.07 6.66 -3.56
C PHE A 23 10.26 7.08 -5.02
N VAL A 24 10.39 8.38 -5.27
CA VAL A 24 10.61 8.91 -6.63
C VAL A 24 11.88 8.36 -7.29
N SER A 25 12.90 8.01 -6.50
CA SER A 25 14.15 7.47 -7.03
C SER A 25 14.02 6.03 -7.49
N TYR A 26 13.18 5.23 -6.84
CA TYR A 26 12.86 3.87 -7.29
C TYR A 26 12.07 3.92 -8.59
N VAL A 27 11.06 4.80 -8.66
CA VAL A 27 10.26 5.01 -9.88
C VAL A 27 11.13 5.50 -11.05
N LEU A 28 12.00 6.49 -10.85
CA LEU A 28 12.86 7.01 -11.92
C LEU A 28 13.94 6.02 -12.39
N ARG A 29 14.23 4.99 -11.61
CA ARG A 29 15.18 3.93 -11.96
C ARG A 29 14.50 2.68 -12.50
N ASP A 30 13.18 2.72 -12.67
CA ASP A 30 12.34 1.58 -13.05
C ASP A 30 12.44 0.39 -12.07
N ASP A 31 12.84 0.66 -10.83
CA ASP A 31 12.97 -0.33 -9.76
C ASP A 31 11.67 -0.39 -8.95
N ILE A 32 10.58 -0.74 -9.63
CA ILE A 32 9.24 -0.84 -9.03
C ILE A 32 9.14 -2.08 -8.14
N GLU A 33 9.83 -3.15 -8.50
CA GLU A 33 9.83 -4.43 -7.76
C GLU A 33 10.28 -4.24 -6.31
N SER A 34 11.40 -3.54 -6.08
CA SER A 34 11.88 -3.25 -4.73
C SER A 34 10.87 -2.42 -3.93
N LEU A 35 10.13 -1.51 -4.59
CA LEU A 35 9.14 -0.67 -3.94
C LEU A 35 7.89 -1.45 -3.54
N VAL A 36 7.44 -2.41 -4.35
CA VAL A 36 6.26 -3.24 -4.05
C VAL A 36 6.56 -4.35 -3.04
N GLN A 37 7.79 -4.87 -2.99
CA GLN A 37 8.21 -5.86 -2.00
C GLN A 37 8.59 -5.24 -0.65
N SER A 38 8.77 -3.91 -0.60
CA SER A 38 9.13 -3.18 0.61
C SER A 38 8.02 -3.19 1.67
N LYS A 39 8.42 -3.24 2.95
CA LYS A 39 7.48 -3.10 4.08
C LYS A 39 6.79 -1.72 4.05
N SER A 40 7.44 -0.73 3.47
CA SER A 40 6.96 0.65 3.37
C SER A 40 5.66 0.79 2.59
N LEU A 41 5.37 -0.15 1.68
CA LEU A 41 4.12 -0.20 0.91
C LEU A 41 2.88 -0.15 1.82
N TRP A 42 2.92 -0.92 2.91
CA TRP A 42 1.82 -1.09 3.86
C TRP A 42 1.96 -0.24 5.11
N LYS A 43 3.07 0.50 5.27
CA LYS A 43 3.26 1.47 6.35
C LYS A 43 2.81 2.88 6.01
N CYS A 44 2.59 3.17 4.72
CA CYS A 44 2.02 4.46 4.32
C CYS A 44 0.54 4.55 4.72
N LEU A 45 0.22 5.48 5.63
CA LEU A 45 -1.13 5.74 6.15
C LEU A 45 -2.05 6.49 5.18
N SER A 46 -1.58 6.82 3.97
CA SER A 46 -2.33 7.64 3.01
C SER A 46 -2.87 8.97 3.59
N CYS A 47 -2.13 9.60 4.53
CA CYS A 47 -2.53 10.88 5.13
C CYS A 47 -2.24 12.10 4.24
N PHE A 48 -1.52 11.91 3.12
CA PHE A 48 -1.15 12.92 2.12
C PHE A 48 -0.40 14.17 2.62
N ALA A 49 0.05 14.22 3.88
CA ALA A 49 0.88 15.34 4.38
C ALA A 49 2.15 15.58 3.55
N CYS A 50 2.74 14.52 2.99
CA CYS A 50 3.90 14.60 2.11
C CYS A 50 3.61 15.19 0.73
N VAL A 51 2.35 15.15 0.28
CA VAL A 51 1.88 15.77 -0.97
C VAL A 51 1.72 17.26 -0.75
N GLU A 52 0.92 17.64 0.26
CA GLU A 52 0.61 19.05 0.57
C GLU A 52 1.85 19.89 0.89
N ARG A 53 2.83 19.32 1.60
CA ARG A 53 4.02 20.05 2.05
C ARG A 53 5.16 20.04 1.05
N CYS A 54 5.00 19.42 -0.12
CA CYS A 54 6.08 19.26 -1.09
C CYS A 54 6.31 20.56 -1.88
N PRO A 55 7.46 21.25 -1.73
CA PRO A 55 7.74 22.48 -2.48
C PRO A 55 8.03 22.25 -3.97
N ARG A 56 8.05 21.00 -4.42
CA ARG A 56 8.42 20.58 -5.78
C ARG A 56 7.34 19.73 -6.45
N ASP A 57 6.18 19.59 -5.81
CA ASP A 57 5.03 18.85 -6.33
C ASP A 57 5.32 17.39 -6.76
N VAL A 58 6.24 16.69 -6.06
CA VAL A 58 6.65 15.31 -6.40
C VAL A 58 5.57 14.26 -6.06
N LYS A 59 4.67 14.59 -5.13
CA LYS A 59 3.57 13.73 -4.66
C LYS A 59 3.97 12.31 -4.21
N PRO A 60 4.92 12.11 -3.27
CA PRO A 60 5.38 10.77 -2.87
C PRO A 60 4.27 9.83 -2.37
N GLY A 61 3.27 10.38 -1.68
CA GLY A 61 2.11 9.61 -1.22
C GLY A 61 1.32 8.98 -2.37
N LYS A 62 1.26 9.62 -3.53
CA LYS A 62 0.61 9.06 -4.73
C LYS A 62 1.46 7.99 -5.40
N LEU A 63 2.79 8.10 -5.34
CA LEU A 63 3.70 7.09 -5.91
C LEU A 63 3.57 5.75 -5.18
N ILE A 64 3.58 5.77 -3.84
CA ILE A 64 3.44 4.55 -3.05
C ILE A 64 2.02 3.96 -3.15
N ASP A 65 1.00 4.81 -3.31
CA ASP A 65 -0.37 4.35 -3.56
C ASP A 65 -0.51 3.69 -4.93
N ALA A 66 0.12 4.24 -5.96
CA ALA A 66 0.19 3.59 -7.27
C ALA A 66 0.92 2.24 -7.21
N ALA A 67 2.04 2.15 -6.48
CA ALA A 67 2.73 0.88 -6.24
C ALA A 67 1.82 -0.14 -5.53
N ARG A 68 1.01 0.31 -4.58
CA ARG A 68 0.04 -0.54 -3.89
C ARG A 68 -1.02 -1.07 -4.85
N GLN A 69 -1.54 -0.22 -5.73
CA GLN A 69 -2.52 -0.64 -6.74
C GLN A 69 -1.97 -1.67 -7.72
N ILE A 70 -0.66 -1.67 -8.00
CA ILE A 70 -0.03 -2.72 -8.84
C ILE A 70 -0.17 -4.09 -8.16
N VAL A 71 0.15 -4.17 -6.86
CA VAL A 71 0.02 -5.40 -6.06
C VAL A 71 -1.45 -5.80 -5.91
N GLU A 72 -2.34 -4.85 -5.65
CA GLU A 72 -3.76 -5.13 -5.47
C GLU A 72 -4.45 -5.62 -6.75
N ARG A 73 -3.98 -5.19 -7.92
CA ARG A 73 -4.53 -5.62 -9.22
C ARG A 73 -3.85 -6.85 -9.80
N GLU A 74 -2.90 -7.44 -9.09
CA GLU A 74 -2.20 -8.63 -9.53
C GLU A 74 -3.19 -9.81 -9.58
N LYS A 75 -3.37 -10.39 -10.77
CA LYS A 75 -4.30 -11.51 -10.97
C LYS A 75 -3.83 -12.71 -10.15
N GLY A 76 -4.73 -13.25 -9.32
CA GLY A 76 -4.44 -14.43 -8.50
C GLY A 76 -3.82 -14.09 -7.14
N GLY A 77 -3.62 -12.81 -6.80
CA GLY A 77 -3.13 -12.36 -5.49
C GLY A 77 -4.20 -12.36 -4.37
N ASN A 78 -5.31 -13.08 -4.57
CA ASN A 78 -6.44 -13.10 -3.65
C ASN A 78 -6.13 -14.02 -2.49
N TYR A 79 -6.30 -13.52 -1.27
CA TYR A 79 -6.11 -14.34 -0.08
C TYR A 79 -7.33 -15.21 0.24
N LEU A 80 -8.47 -14.94 -0.41
CA LEU A 80 -9.71 -15.71 -0.25
C LEU A 80 -10.47 -15.74 -1.57
N SER A 81 -10.60 -16.93 -2.16
CA SER A 81 -11.44 -17.18 -3.32
C SER A 81 -12.89 -17.44 -2.91
N PRO A 82 -13.88 -17.01 -3.71
CA PRO A 82 -15.27 -17.41 -3.52
C PRO A 82 -15.49 -18.93 -3.48
N ASP A 83 -14.67 -19.69 -4.19
CA ASP A 83 -14.78 -21.14 -4.28
C ASP A 83 -14.36 -21.84 -2.97
N GLU A 84 -13.58 -21.17 -2.12
CA GLU A 84 -13.13 -21.70 -0.81
C GLU A 84 -14.18 -21.49 0.29
N ILE A 85 -15.16 -20.60 0.08
CA ILE A 85 -16.15 -20.25 1.11
C ILE A 85 -16.97 -21.45 1.57
N PRO A 86 -17.54 -22.30 0.70
CA PRO A 86 -18.40 -23.40 1.14
C PRO A 86 -17.74 -24.32 2.18
N SER A 87 -16.42 -24.55 2.07
CA SER A 87 -15.64 -25.31 3.05
C SER A 87 -15.35 -24.59 4.36
N LEU A 88 -15.49 -23.26 4.39
CA LEU A 88 -15.21 -22.40 5.55
C LEU A 88 -16.50 -21.95 6.27
N LEU A 89 -17.68 -22.34 5.79
CA LEU A 89 -18.96 -21.97 6.39
C LEU A 89 -19.22 -22.78 7.67
N ASP A 90 -19.47 -22.05 8.75
CA ASP A 90 -19.90 -22.56 10.06
C ASP A 90 -21.30 -21.96 10.35
N PRO A 91 -22.27 -22.72 10.88
CA PRO A 91 -23.56 -22.18 11.34
C PRO A 91 -23.47 -20.99 12.29
N GLU A 92 -22.40 -20.86 13.08
CA GLU A 92 -22.19 -19.70 13.97
C GLU A 92 -21.59 -18.48 13.26
N LEU A 93 -21.19 -18.62 11.99
CA LEU A 93 -20.49 -17.58 11.24
C LEU A 93 -21.43 -16.42 10.87
N PRO A 94 -21.17 -15.18 11.32
CA PRO A 94 -22.01 -14.05 10.96
C PRO A 94 -21.90 -13.76 9.46
N GLN A 95 -23.02 -13.54 8.76
CA GLN A 95 -23.00 -13.18 7.33
C GLN A 95 -22.20 -11.88 7.07
N GLN A 96 -22.19 -10.96 8.05
CA GLN A 96 -21.37 -9.74 8.01
C GLN A 96 -19.86 -10.05 7.95
N LEU A 97 -19.42 -11.14 8.55
CA LEU A 97 -18.02 -11.57 8.50
C LEU A 97 -17.64 -11.96 7.07
N LEU A 98 -18.49 -12.70 6.35
CA LEU A 98 -18.24 -13.05 4.94
C LEU A 98 -18.12 -11.80 4.07
N VAL A 99 -19.05 -10.85 4.21
CA VAL A 99 -19.03 -9.60 3.43
C VAL A 99 -17.78 -8.78 3.74
N SER A 100 -17.39 -8.67 5.01
CA SER A 100 -16.18 -7.95 5.41
C SER A 100 -14.90 -8.66 4.98
N ALA A 101 -14.86 -10.00 5.06
CA ALA A 101 -13.76 -10.82 4.60
C ALA A 101 -13.57 -10.68 3.10
N PHE A 102 -14.62 -10.77 2.28
CA PHE A 102 -14.48 -10.50 0.85
C PHE A 102 -14.10 -9.04 0.57
N ARG A 103 -14.63 -8.05 1.29
CA ARG A 103 -14.16 -6.67 1.13
C ARG A 103 -12.67 -6.48 1.45
N ARG A 104 -12.10 -7.32 2.32
CA ARG A 104 -10.71 -7.19 2.79
C ARG A 104 -9.74 -8.14 2.07
N TYR A 105 -10.20 -9.31 1.64
CA TYR A 105 -9.39 -10.44 1.20
C TYR A 105 -9.76 -10.98 -0.18
N ARG A 106 -10.93 -10.61 -0.73
CA ARG A 106 -11.18 -10.66 -2.18
C ARG A 106 -10.38 -9.51 -2.78
N ARG A 107 -9.12 -9.80 -3.06
CA ARG A 107 -8.35 -8.93 -3.95
C ARG A 107 -8.88 -9.09 -5.38
#